data_AF-A0A7C3RFG3-F1
#
_entry.id   AF-A0A7C3RFG3-F1
#
_cell.length_a   1.000
_cell.length_b   1.000
_cell.length_c   1.000
_cell.angle_alpha   90.00
_cell.angle_beta   90.00
_cell.angle_gamma   90.00
#
_symmetry.space_group_name_H-M   'P 1'
#
loop_
_entity.id
_entity.type
_entity.pdbx_description
1 polymer ?
#
loop_
_entity_poly.entity_id
_entity_poly.type
_entity_poly.pdbx_seq_one_letter_code
_entity_poly.pdbx_strand_id
1 'polypeptide(L)'
;MSQQTNTIVYLCDCAEGERKQLLESYIINPPEHFVKIGSPFMSFFYFEALTKIGRIDKILESIRRDWGLMLDYEATTCWETFIGFLKDRLTRSHCHAWSSAPAYFLPAYILGVRPMEPGFRKVLIQPDLCGLKWARGTIPTPYGIIEISLKEENDYIDATLNLPEGVEVEIVPPVGKRMLLNGKEI
;
A
#
# COMPACT_ATOMS: atom_id res chain seq x y z
N MET A 1 -22.29 13.55 0.80
CA MET A 1 -20.94 13.28 1.33
C MET A 1 -20.15 12.46 0.31
N SER A 2 -18.82 12.50 0.35
CA SER A 2 -17.94 11.82 -0.61
C SER A 2 -16.90 10.99 0.14
N GLN A 3 -16.38 9.94 -0.50
CA GLN A 3 -15.24 9.19 0.05
C GLN A 3 -14.04 10.12 0.22
N GLN A 4 -13.81 10.99 -0.75
CA GLN A 4 -12.65 11.88 -0.85
C GLN A 4 -12.55 12.83 0.35
N THR A 5 -13.63 13.55 0.68
CA THR A 5 -13.60 14.49 1.80
C THR A 5 -13.32 13.77 3.11
N ASN A 6 -13.94 12.61 3.34
CA ASN A 6 -13.72 11.83 4.56
C ASN A 6 -12.29 11.30 4.65
N THR A 7 -11.73 10.79 3.55
CA THR A 7 -10.33 10.35 3.46
C THR A 7 -9.37 11.49 3.80
N ILE A 8 -9.52 12.67 3.20
CA ILE A 8 -8.61 13.79 3.43
C ILE A 8 -8.73 14.32 4.85
N VAL A 9 -9.95 14.46 5.38
CA VAL A 9 -10.15 14.89 6.79
C VAL A 9 -9.46 13.93 7.76
N TYR A 10 -9.52 12.61 7.50
CA TYR A 10 -8.84 11.61 8.32
C TYR A 10 -7.31 11.68 8.19
N LEU A 11 -6.81 11.80 6.97
CA LEU A 11 -5.37 11.89 6.71
C LEU A 11 -4.73 13.09 7.39
N CYS A 12 -5.38 14.25 7.31
CA CYS A 12 -4.91 15.50 7.88
C CYS A 12 -5.14 15.63 9.39
N ASP A 13 -5.54 14.54 10.08
CA ASP A 13 -5.82 14.53 11.52
C ASP A 13 -6.82 15.62 11.96
N CYS A 14 -7.77 15.96 11.08
CA CYS A 14 -8.76 17.02 11.33
C CYS A 14 -9.98 16.53 12.14
N ALA A 15 -9.99 15.26 12.55
CA ALA A 15 -11.07 14.66 13.34
C ALA A 15 -10.50 13.82 14.49
N GLU A 16 -11.15 13.91 15.64
CA GLU A 16 -10.76 13.25 16.89
C GLU A 16 -11.94 12.48 17.50
N GLY A 17 -11.64 11.66 18.52
CA GLY A 17 -12.65 10.91 19.28
C GLY A 17 -13.58 10.07 18.42
N GLU A 18 -14.89 10.13 18.71
CA GLU A 18 -15.93 9.40 17.98
C GLU A 18 -15.95 9.74 16.48
N ARG A 19 -15.64 10.99 16.12
CA ARG A 19 -15.64 11.39 14.71
C ARG A 19 -14.51 10.71 13.96
N LYS A 20 -13.33 10.57 14.57
CA LYS A 20 -12.22 9.81 13.97
C LYS A 20 -12.63 8.36 13.71
N GLN A 21 -13.19 7.69 14.72
CA GLN A 21 -13.66 6.30 14.60
C GLN A 21 -14.73 6.14 13.51
N LEU A 22 -15.64 7.11 13.40
CA LEU A 22 -16.63 7.13 12.33
C LEU A 22 -15.98 7.25 10.94
N LEU A 23 -14.99 8.13 10.77
CA LEU A 23 -14.26 8.26 9.51
C LEU A 23 -13.49 6.98 9.17
N GLU A 24 -12.86 6.32 10.14
CA GLU A 24 -12.21 5.01 9.93
C GLU A 24 -13.22 3.99 9.41
N SER A 25 -14.42 3.94 9.99
CA SER A 25 -15.49 3.05 9.51
C SER A 25 -15.89 3.36 8.05
N TYR A 26 -15.96 4.63 7.67
CA TYR A 26 -16.29 5.05 6.31
C TYR A 26 -15.17 4.78 5.31
N ILE A 27 -13.91 4.82 5.76
CA ILE A 27 -12.75 4.51 4.89
C ILE A 27 -12.68 3.00 4.66
N ILE A 28 -12.90 2.18 5.69
CA ILE A 28 -12.91 0.72 5.56
C ILE A 28 -14.12 0.24 4.74
N ASN A 29 -15.31 0.76 5.05
CA ASN A 29 -16.59 0.34 4.48
C ASN A 29 -17.38 1.57 4.00
N PRO A 30 -17.02 2.14 2.83
CA PRO A 30 -17.62 3.38 2.38
C PRO A 30 -19.10 3.18 2.01
N PRO A 31 -20.03 4.00 2.54
CA PRO A 31 -21.45 3.90 2.23
C PRO A 31 -21.73 3.95 0.72
N GLU A 32 -22.74 3.19 0.28
CA GLU A 32 -23.08 3.08 -1.15
C GLU A 32 -23.43 4.44 -1.76
N HIS A 33 -24.20 5.25 -1.03
CA HIS A 33 -24.68 6.56 -1.48
C HIS A 33 -23.62 7.67 -1.47
N PHE A 34 -22.38 7.39 -1.05
CA PHE A 34 -21.30 8.39 -1.13
C PHE A 34 -20.79 8.50 -2.57
N VAL A 35 -20.41 9.72 -2.95
CA VAL A 35 -19.63 9.94 -4.17
C VAL A 35 -18.34 9.12 -4.06
N LYS A 36 -18.09 8.29 -5.09
CA LYS A 36 -16.99 7.33 -5.14
C LYS A 36 -15.71 7.98 -5.65
N ILE A 37 -14.57 7.36 -5.33
CA ILE A 37 -13.28 7.72 -5.92
C ILE A 37 -13.30 7.46 -7.43
N GLY A 38 -13.00 8.49 -8.23
CA GLY A 38 -13.07 8.43 -9.70
C GLY A 38 -11.73 8.32 -10.42
N SER A 39 -10.61 8.37 -9.69
CA SER A 39 -9.28 8.25 -10.28
C SER A 39 -8.33 7.47 -9.37
N PRO A 40 -7.35 6.75 -9.95
CA PRO A 40 -6.34 6.07 -9.14
C PRO A 40 -5.42 7.06 -8.40
N PHE A 41 -5.32 8.31 -8.87
CA PHE A 41 -4.70 9.40 -8.13
C PHE A 41 -5.30 9.56 -6.73
N MET A 42 -6.63 9.65 -6.63
CA MET A 42 -7.29 9.79 -5.32
C MET A 42 -7.23 8.49 -4.53
N SER A 43 -7.15 7.33 -5.19
CA SER A 43 -6.86 6.06 -4.51
C SER A 43 -5.53 6.06 -3.78
N PHE A 44 -4.53 6.85 -4.21
CA PHE A 44 -3.27 6.98 -3.49
C PHE A 44 -3.49 7.48 -2.06
N PHE A 45 -4.20 8.59 -1.88
CA PHE A 45 -4.54 9.11 -0.54
C PHE A 45 -5.47 8.18 0.23
N TYR A 46 -6.40 7.52 -0.46
CA TYR A 46 -7.23 6.49 0.16
C TYR A 46 -6.39 5.35 0.73
N PHE A 47 -5.36 4.92 0.01
CA PHE A 47 -4.42 3.91 0.47
C PHE A 47 -3.57 4.42 1.62
N GLU A 48 -3.08 5.66 1.60
CA GLU A 48 -2.41 6.25 2.77
C GLU A 48 -3.32 6.20 4.00
N ALA A 49 -4.60 6.51 3.86
CA ALA A 49 -5.57 6.45 4.96
C ALA A 49 -5.74 5.00 5.46
N LEU A 50 -5.87 4.03 4.57
CA LEU A 50 -5.92 2.62 4.94
C LEU A 50 -4.65 2.15 5.65
N THR A 51 -3.47 2.63 5.25
CA THR A 51 -2.21 2.30 5.94
C THR A 51 -2.18 2.83 7.37
N LYS A 52 -2.71 4.05 7.58
CA LYS A 52 -2.83 4.67 8.91
C LYS A 52 -3.81 3.92 9.82
N ILE A 53 -4.84 3.29 9.23
CA ILE A 53 -5.80 2.43 9.93
C ILE A 53 -5.24 1.01 10.14
N GLY A 54 -4.20 0.59 9.41
CA GLY A 54 -3.65 -0.76 9.44
C GLY A 54 -4.41 -1.76 8.56
N ARG A 55 -5.07 -1.31 7.49
CA ARG A 55 -5.88 -2.14 6.57
C ARG A 55 -5.20 -2.33 5.22
N ILE A 56 -4.01 -2.92 5.25
CA ILE A 56 -3.20 -3.21 4.06
C ILE A 56 -3.89 -4.24 3.14
N ASP A 57 -4.67 -5.16 3.73
CA ASP A 57 -5.51 -6.11 3.02
C ASP A 57 -6.47 -5.41 2.05
N LYS A 58 -7.08 -4.29 2.46
CA LYS A 58 -7.98 -3.50 1.61
C LYS A 58 -7.28 -2.80 0.46
N ILE A 59 -6.01 -2.45 0.63
CA ILE A 59 -5.18 -1.91 -0.45
C ILE A 59 -4.98 -2.98 -1.51
N LEU A 60 -4.58 -4.20 -1.09
CA LEU A 60 -4.36 -5.30 -2.02
C LEU A 60 -5.64 -5.73 -2.75
N GLU A 61 -6.78 -5.76 -2.06
CA GLU A 61 -8.10 -5.98 -2.67
C GLU A 61 -8.42 -4.93 -3.74
N SER A 62 -8.22 -3.64 -3.44
CA SER A 62 -8.46 -2.54 -4.40
C SER A 62 -7.49 -2.59 -5.58
N ILE A 63 -6.20 -2.87 -5.37
CA ILE A 63 -5.24 -3.03 -6.46
C ILE A 63 -5.69 -4.14 -7.42
N ARG A 64 -6.04 -5.32 -6.89
CA ARG A 64 -6.52 -6.45 -7.70
C ARG A 64 -7.78 -6.11 -8.47
N ARG A 65 -8.73 -5.41 -7.85
CA ARG A 65 -9.99 -5.03 -8.52
C ARG A 65 -9.78 -3.95 -9.58
N ASP A 66 -9.15 -2.85 -9.20
CA ASP A 66 -9.20 -1.61 -9.99
C ASP A 66 -8.09 -1.56 -11.05
N TRP A 67 -6.86 -1.99 -10.71
CA TRP A 67 -5.78 -2.11 -11.70
C TRP A 67 -5.88 -3.43 -12.46
N GLY A 68 -6.41 -4.50 -11.86
CA GLY A 68 -6.74 -5.73 -12.58
C GLY A 68 -7.73 -5.47 -13.72
N LEU A 69 -8.74 -4.64 -13.50
CA LEU A 69 -9.65 -4.21 -14.57
C LEU A 69 -8.93 -3.48 -15.70
N MET A 70 -7.90 -2.66 -15.43
CA MET A 70 -7.11 -2.05 -16.50
C MET A 70 -6.39 -3.13 -17.33
N LEU A 71 -5.84 -4.15 -16.67
CA LEU A 71 -5.17 -5.28 -17.33
C LEU A 71 -6.14 -6.14 -18.15
N ASP A 72 -7.39 -6.29 -17.71
CA ASP A 72 -8.44 -7.00 -18.46
C ASP A 72 -8.75 -6.31 -19.81
N TYR A 73 -8.49 -4.99 -19.90
CA TYR A 73 -8.53 -4.20 -21.13
C TYR A 73 -7.14 -4.02 -21.77
N GLU A 74 -6.21 -4.93 -21.49
CA GLU A 74 -4.87 -5.00 -22.08
C GLU A 74 -4.00 -3.76 -21.82
N ALA A 75 -4.29 -3.00 -20.76
CA ALA A 75 -3.50 -1.82 -20.42
C ALA A 75 -2.05 -2.21 -20.07
N THR A 76 -1.09 -1.52 -20.68
CA THR A 76 0.35 -1.64 -20.36
C THR A 76 0.85 -0.50 -19.47
N THR A 77 0.00 0.48 -19.17
CA THR A 77 0.27 1.65 -18.33
C THR A 77 -0.93 1.97 -17.45
N CYS A 78 -0.74 2.75 -16.38
CA CYS A 78 -1.82 3.12 -15.47
C CYS A 78 -2.70 4.25 -16.05
N TRP A 79 -4.01 4.08 -16.02
CA TRP A 79 -4.98 5.03 -16.58
C TRP A 79 -5.20 6.25 -15.69
N GLU A 80 -5.62 7.37 -16.29
CA GLU A 80 -5.85 8.63 -15.59
C GLU A 80 -7.04 8.58 -14.63
N THR A 81 -8.11 7.90 -15.05
CA THR A 81 -9.39 7.80 -14.32
C THR A 81 -9.88 6.36 -14.34
N PHE A 82 -10.77 6.01 -13.40
CA PHE A 82 -11.49 4.74 -13.46
C PHE A 82 -12.62 4.78 -14.48
N ILE A 83 -13.05 3.60 -14.92
CA ILE A 83 -14.22 3.42 -15.81
C ILE A 83 -15.48 3.93 -15.09
N GLY A 84 -16.38 4.55 -15.86
CA GLY A 84 -17.69 5.00 -15.37
C GLY A 84 -17.73 6.47 -14.95
N PHE A 85 -16.60 7.19 -15.03
CA PHE A 85 -16.52 8.62 -14.70
C PHE A 85 -16.44 9.53 -15.93
N LEU A 86 -16.21 8.95 -17.12
CA LEU A 86 -16.25 9.65 -18.40
C LEU A 86 -17.28 8.97 -19.30
N LYS A 87 -18.06 9.79 -20.01
CA LYS A 87 -19.02 9.30 -20.99
C LYS A 87 -18.28 8.71 -22.19
N ASP A 88 -18.67 7.51 -22.62
CA ASP A 88 -18.21 6.84 -23.84
C ASP A 88 -16.70 6.56 -23.91
N ARG A 89 -15.99 6.57 -22.77
CA ARG A 89 -14.53 6.33 -22.69
C ARG A 89 -14.17 5.59 -21.42
N LEU A 90 -13.15 4.72 -21.50
CA LEU A 90 -12.56 4.06 -20.33
C LEU A 90 -11.84 5.08 -19.44
N THR A 91 -11.04 5.93 -20.07
CA THR A 91 -10.33 7.06 -19.46
C THR A 91 -9.99 8.11 -20.54
N ARG A 92 -9.44 9.26 -20.15
CA ARG A 92 -8.92 10.26 -21.09
C ARG A 92 -7.49 9.93 -21.49
N SER A 93 -6.55 9.89 -20.54
CA SER A 93 -5.19 9.39 -20.76
C SER A 93 -5.03 7.96 -20.27
N HIS A 94 -4.51 7.07 -21.11
CA HIS A 94 -4.20 5.69 -20.74
C HIS A 94 -2.83 5.54 -20.06
N CYS A 95 -2.04 6.61 -19.97
CA CYS A 95 -0.74 6.60 -19.32
C CYS A 95 -0.61 7.84 -18.44
N HIS A 96 -0.77 7.65 -17.12
CA HIS A 96 -0.67 8.73 -16.15
C HIS A 96 0.02 8.25 -14.87
N ALA A 97 1.25 8.74 -14.64
CA ALA A 97 2.11 8.29 -13.54
C ALA A 97 1.51 8.50 -12.14
N TRP A 98 0.63 9.49 -11.98
CA TRP A 98 -0.10 9.70 -10.71
C TRP A 98 -0.98 8.51 -10.27
N SER A 99 -1.16 7.53 -11.16
CA SER A 99 -2.00 6.35 -10.97
C SER A 99 -1.16 5.11 -10.67
N SER A 100 0.15 5.27 -10.51
CA SER A 100 1.09 4.17 -10.21
C SER A 100 1.18 3.86 -8.71
N ALA A 101 0.08 4.04 -7.97
CA ALA A 101 0.01 3.74 -6.53
C ALA A 101 0.54 2.32 -6.18
N PRO A 102 0.25 1.24 -6.93
CA PRO A 102 0.80 -0.09 -6.64
C PRO A 102 2.33 -0.12 -6.57
N ALA A 103 3.01 0.69 -7.39
CA ALA A 103 4.48 0.76 -7.40
C ALA A 103 5.06 1.34 -6.11
N TYR A 104 4.27 2.08 -5.32
CA TYR A 104 4.65 2.55 -3.99
C TYR A 104 4.17 1.61 -2.88
N PHE A 105 2.88 1.26 -2.86
CA PHE A 105 2.30 0.55 -1.73
C PHE A 105 2.76 -0.91 -1.62
N LEU A 106 3.06 -1.59 -2.74
CA LEU A 106 3.55 -2.97 -2.68
C LEU A 106 4.96 -3.03 -2.05
N PRO A 107 5.97 -2.24 -2.49
CA PRO A 107 7.25 -2.17 -1.78
C PRO A 107 7.15 -1.66 -0.34
N ALA A 108 6.35 -0.61 -0.10
CA ALA A 108 6.34 0.04 1.21
C ALA A 108 5.60 -0.77 2.28
N TYR A 109 4.54 -1.50 1.92
CA TYR A 109 3.64 -2.13 2.90
C TYR A 109 3.48 -3.64 2.74
N ILE A 110 3.67 -4.21 1.54
CA ILE A 110 3.72 -5.67 1.40
C ILE A 110 5.13 -6.18 1.71
N LEU A 111 6.15 -5.64 1.02
CA LEU A 111 7.54 -5.92 1.39
C LEU A 111 7.89 -5.25 2.72
N GLY A 112 7.21 -4.16 3.06
CA GLY A 112 7.34 -3.53 4.38
C GLY A 112 8.54 -2.61 4.53
N VAL A 113 9.16 -2.17 3.44
CA VAL A 113 10.40 -1.38 3.46
C VAL A 113 10.07 0.11 3.35
N ARG A 114 10.29 0.87 4.42
CA ARG A 114 9.97 2.32 4.48
C ARG A 114 11.10 3.12 5.13
N PRO A 115 11.43 4.32 4.63
CA PRO A 115 12.39 5.18 5.30
C PRO A 115 11.81 5.70 6.62
N MET A 116 12.60 5.63 7.70
CA MET A 116 12.29 6.30 8.98
C MET A 116 12.99 7.65 9.07
N GLU A 117 14.10 7.81 8.36
CA GLU A 117 14.86 9.05 8.27
C GLU A 117 15.07 9.46 6.81
N PRO A 118 15.21 10.78 6.53
CA PRO A 118 15.55 11.27 5.20
C PRO A 118 16.77 10.55 4.60
N GLY A 119 16.69 10.22 3.31
CA GLY A 119 17.79 9.57 2.60
C GLY A 119 18.01 8.08 2.94
N PHE A 120 17.05 7.40 3.61
CA PHE A 120 17.15 5.98 3.99
C PHE A 120 18.29 5.66 4.96
N ARG A 121 18.75 6.64 5.75
CA ARG A 121 19.75 6.40 6.80
C ARG A 121 19.29 5.36 7.82
N LYS A 122 18.01 5.47 8.22
CA LYS A 122 17.29 4.48 9.02
C LYS A 122 16.06 3.99 8.26
N VAL A 123 15.86 2.67 8.23
CA VAL A 123 14.79 2.01 7.46
C VAL A 123 13.98 1.10 8.38
N LEU A 124 12.66 1.16 8.24
CA LEU A 124 11.72 0.24 8.84
C LEU A 124 11.53 -0.96 7.90
N ILE A 125 11.65 -2.17 8.46
CA ILE A 125 11.30 -3.45 7.84
C ILE A 125 10.12 -4.02 8.61
N GLN A 126 8.91 -3.86 8.06
CA GLN A 126 7.67 -4.34 8.65
C GLN A 126 6.79 -4.97 7.55
N PRO A 127 7.08 -6.22 7.15
CA PRO A 127 6.36 -6.89 6.06
C PRO A 127 4.94 -7.25 6.47
N ASP A 128 4.03 -7.27 5.50
CA ASP A 128 2.67 -7.79 5.65
C ASP A 128 2.23 -8.46 4.34
N LEU A 129 2.25 -9.80 4.32
CA LEU A 129 1.88 -10.56 3.13
C LEU A 129 0.39 -10.46 2.78
N CYS A 130 -0.49 -10.07 3.71
CA CYS A 130 -1.92 -9.91 3.44
C CYS A 130 -2.56 -11.09 2.67
N GLY A 131 -2.16 -12.32 3.01
CA GLY A 131 -2.62 -13.56 2.38
C GLY A 131 -1.89 -13.97 1.09
N LEU A 132 -0.88 -13.22 0.64
CA LEU A 132 0.07 -13.66 -0.39
C LEU A 132 0.92 -14.83 0.13
N LYS A 133 1.27 -15.75 -0.76
CA LYS A 133 2.15 -16.88 -0.42
C LYS A 133 3.63 -16.49 -0.36
N TRP A 134 4.02 -15.48 -1.11
CA TRP A 134 5.37 -14.95 -1.12
C TRP A 134 5.36 -13.55 -1.73
N ALA A 135 6.40 -12.77 -1.43
CA ALA A 135 6.70 -11.52 -2.10
C ALA A 135 8.22 -11.30 -2.09
N ARG A 136 8.78 -10.79 -3.19
CA ARG A 136 10.22 -10.49 -3.29
C ARG A 136 10.42 -9.21 -4.07
N GLY A 137 11.39 -8.40 -3.66
CA GLY A 137 11.75 -7.20 -4.39
C GLY A 137 13.02 -6.55 -3.87
N THR A 138 13.37 -5.44 -4.52
CA THR A 138 14.59 -4.68 -4.26
C THR A 138 14.25 -3.20 -4.15
N ILE A 139 14.75 -2.52 -3.12
CA ILE A 139 14.52 -1.10 -2.91
C ILE A 139 15.85 -0.36 -3.12
N PRO A 140 15.99 0.46 -4.17
CA PRO A 140 17.18 1.26 -4.35
C PRO A 140 17.22 2.38 -3.30
N THR A 141 18.36 2.54 -2.64
CA THR A 141 18.62 3.61 -1.68
C THR A 141 19.92 4.34 -2.03
N PRO A 142 20.19 5.53 -1.46
CA PRO A 142 21.49 6.20 -1.64
C PRO A 142 22.70 5.38 -1.18
N TYR A 143 22.51 4.41 -0.28
CA TYR A 143 23.57 3.54 0.26
C TYR A 143 23.76 2.25 -0.55
N GLY A 144 22.85 1.95 -1.48
CA GLY A 144 22.83 0.69 -2.23
C GLY A 144 21.45 0.05 -2.26
N ILE A 145 21.38 -1.20 -2.69
CA ILE A 145 20.12 -1.92 -2.84
C ILE A 145 19.80 -2.68 -1.55
N ILE A 146 18.58 -2.49 -1.03
CA ILE A 146 17.99 -3.39 -0.03
C ILE A 146 17.27 -4.50 -0.79
N GLU A 147 17.62 -5.76 -0.54
CA GLU A 147 16.91 -6.90 -1.10
C GLU A 147 16.10 -7.60 -0.02
N ILE A 148 14.83 -7.90 -0.32
CA ILE A 148 13.94 -8.57 0.61
C ILE A 148 13.15 -9.66 -0.10
N SER A 149 13.09 -10.83 0.53
CA SER A 149 12.27 -11.96 0.10
C SER A 149 11.47 -12.46 1.28
N LEU A 150 10.18 -12.69 1.07
CA LEU A 150 9.22 -13.12 2.07
C LEU A 150 8.51 -14.36 1.55
N LYS A 151 8.38 -15.37 2.40
CA LYS A 151 7.61 -16.57 2.12
C LYS A 151 6.71 -16.88 3.31
N GLU A 152 5.44 -17.08 3.01
CA GLU A 152 4.45 -17.53 3.98
C GLU A 152 4.68 -19.00 4.28
N GLU A 153 4.99 -19.31 5.53
CA GLU A 153 4.97 -20.66 6.09
C GLU A 153 3.77 -20.78 7.05
N ASN A 154 3.46 -21.99 7.52
CA ASN A 154 2.22 -22.24 8.28
C ASN A 154 2.04 -21.34 9.51
N ASP A 155 3.12 -21.13 10.28
CA ASP A 155 3.07 -20.43 11.58
C ASP A 155 3.97 -19.19 11.63
N TYR A 156 4.72 -18.92 10.56
CA TYR A 156 5.70 -17.84 10.52
C TYR A 156 5.92 -17.34 9.09
N ILE A 157 6.54 -16.17 8.97
CA ILE A 157 7.07 -15.68 7.69
C ILE A 157 8.58 -15.92 7.65
N ASP A 158 9.04 -16.65 6.63
CA ASP A 158 10.46 -16.78 6.32
C ASP A 158 10.90 -15.56 5.52
N ALA A 159 11.79 -14.76 6.11
CA ALA A 159 12.26 -13.50 5.56
C ALA A 159 13.77 -13.57 5.33
N THR A 160 14.19 -13.27 4.09
CA THR A 160 15.59 -13.00 3.75
C THR A 160 15.75 -11.51 3.52
N LEU A 161 16.73 -10.89 4.16
CA LEU A 161 17.04 -9.47 4.07
C LEU A 161 18.53 -9.26 3.85
N ASN A 162 18.88 -8.62 2.73
CA ASN A 162 20.23 -8.15 2.43
C ASN A 162 20.23 -6.63 2.47
N LEU A 163 21.13 -6.06 3.27
CA LEU A 163 21.25 -4.63 3.48
C LEU A 163 22.59 -4.13 2.92
N PRO A 164 22.63 -2.95 2.30
CA PRO A 164 23.90 -2.29 2.01
C PRO A 164 24.55 -1.78 3.30
N GLU A 165 25.86 -1.53 3.26
CA GLU A 165 26.58 -0.93 4.39
C GLU A 165 26.04 0.48 4.71
N GLY A 166 26.01 0.82 6.00
CA GLY A 166 25.64 2.17 6.45
C GLY A 166 24.14 2.45 6.59
N VAL A 167 23.27 1.46 6.35
CA VAL A 167 21.82 1.57 6.63
C VAL A 167 21.49 0.99 8.00
N GLU A 168 20.90 1.80 8.87
CA GLU A 168 20.32 1.36 10.12
C GLU A 168 18.93 0.76 9.87
N VAL A 169 18.59 -0.34 10.55
CA VAL A 169 17.29 -0.98 10.39
C VAL A 169 16.55 -1.14 11.71
N GLU A 170 15.25 -0.88 11.66
CA GLU A 170 14.29 -1.25 12.67
C GLU A 170 13.38 -2.32 12.07
N ILE A 171 13.30 -3.48 12.72
CA ILE A 171 12.53 -4.61 12.21
C ILE A 171 11.35 -4.85 13.15
N VAL A 172 10.16 -4.89 12.58
CA VAL A 172 8.91 -5.13 13.31
C VAL A 172 8.22 -6.34 12.69
N PRO A 173 8.07 -7.46 13.42
CA PRO A 173 7.31 -8.60 12.92
C PRO A 173 5.86 -8.24 12.57
N PRO A 174 5.25 -8.92 11.59
CA PRO A 174 3.84 -8.74 11.27
C PRO A 174 2.95 -9.09 12.47
N VAL A 175 1.84 -8.36 12.61
CA VAL A 175 0.91 -8.58 13.72
C VAL A 175 0.33 -9.98 13.65
N GLY A 176 0.42 -10.73 14.75
CA GLY A 176 -0.16 -12.06 14.88
C GLY A 176 0.63 -13.18 14.17
N LYS A 177 1.85 -12.91 13.68
CA LYS A 177 2.73 -13.93 13.11
C LYS A 177 4.17 -13.81 13.60
N ARG A 178 4.83 -14.96 13.75
CA ARG A 178 6.28 -15.04 13.98
C ARG A 178 7.02 -14.72 12.70
N MET A 179 8.26 -14.26 12.81
CA MET A 179 9.14 -14.01 11.67
C MET A 179 10.51 -14.64 11.88
N LEU A 180 10.97 -15.39 10.88
CA LEU A 180 12.33 -15.92 10.82
C LEU A 180 13.12 -15.05 9.85
N LEU A 181 14.02 -14.21 10.36
CA LEU A 181 14.85 -13.32 9.57
C LEU A 181 16.25 -13.89 9.39
N ASN A 182 16.64 -14.17 8.15
CA ASN A 182 17.94 -14.76 7.81
C ASN A 182 18.25 -16.02 8.64
N GLY A 183 17.23 -16.86 8.85
CA GLY A 183 17.32 -18.10 9.64
C GLY A 183 17.29 -17.91 11.16
N LYS A 184 17.07 -16.69 11.67
CA LYS A 184 16.96 -16.41 13.11
C LYS A 184 15.58 -15.86 13.46
N GLU A 185 14.99 -16.37 14.54
CA GLU A 185 13.70 -15.88 15.01
C GLU A 185 13.86 -14.52 15.69
N ILE A 186 12.90 -13.62 15.45
CA ILE A 186 12.87 -12.26 16.00
C ILE A 186 11.48 -11.90 16.53
#